data_AF-A0A1G8GU45-F1
#
_entry.id   AF-A0A1G8GU45-F1
#
_cell.length_a   1.000
_cell.length_b   1.000
_cell.length_c   1.000
_cell.angle_alpha   90.00
_cell.angle_beta   90.00
_cell.angle_gamma   90.00
#
_symmetry.space_group_name_H-M   'P 1'
#
loop_
_entity.id
_entity.type
_entity.pdbx_description
1 polymer ?
#
loop_
_entity_poly.entity_id
_entity_poly.type
_entity_poly.pdbx_seq_one_letter_code
_entity_poly.pdbx_strand_id
1 'polypeptide(L)'
;MEALLGESYEGVWCWGTKDPNPHGPAAAVLLAAFDKFANGITAQLMQQTWLNEFYDVIRYDWDETTHSVKGDLGGVLPLLAAKLEENRAAGKAQLGEFLKNLSQTNKLNELDTQAFEDVLGDMGDDIVTVADMARSGLVATRGNDNFIGGECNDVIAGWDGNDEIEGNGGNDGLQGEAGNDRLYGQGGDDTLEGGAGNDLLDGGAGNDTYLFGRSDGTDAISICAWIASVAGSRSAEKN
;
A
#
# COMPACT_ATOMS: atom_id res chain seq x y z
N MET A 1 -11.17 14.48 -32.94
CA MET A 1 -9.85 15.07 -32.69
C MET A 1 -8.89 14.60 -33.78
N GLU A 2 -9.30 14.70 -35.05
CA GLU A 2 -8.59 14.17 -36.24
C GLU A 2 -7.69 15.21 -36.90
N ALA A 3 -7.20 16.19 -36.13
CA ALA A 3 -6.40 17.30 -36.65
C ALA A 3 -5.10 17.55 -35.86
N LEU A 4 -4.55 16.54 -35.17
CA LEU A 4 -3.34 16.75 -34.36
C LEU A 4 -2.13 15.84 -34.65
N LEU A 5 -2.24 14.79 -35.48
CA LEU A 5 -1.11 13.88 -35.74
C LEU A 5 -1.09 13.49 -37.22
N GLY A 6 -0.33 14.22 -38.02
CA GLY A 6 -0.30 14.12 -39.48
C GLY A 6 0.28 12.83 -40.07
N GLU A 7 0.03 11.66 -39.48
CA GLU A 7 0.25 10.36 -40.13
C GLU A 7 -0.90 9.39 -39.83
N SER A 8 -1.12 8.46 -40.76
CA SER A 8 -2.22 7.50 -40.77
C SER A 8 -2.15 6.54 -39.58
N TYR A 9 -3.24 6.48 -38.81
CA TYR A 9 -3.49 5.45 -37.81
C TYR A 9 -3.59 4.08 -38.50
N GLU A 10 -2.51 3.30 -38.48
CA GLU A 10 -2.53 1.89 -38.89
C GLU A 10 -2.83 1.02 -37.68
N GLY A 11 -4.12 0.71 -37.47
CA GLY A 11 -4.51 -0.44 -36.67
C GLY A 11 -4.35 -1.72 -37.50
N VAL A 12 -3.83 -2.78 -36.89
CA VAL A 12 -3.86 -4.12 -37.49
C VAL A 12 -4.63 -5.07 -36.57
N TRP A 13 -5.80 -5.49 -37.02
CA TRP A 13 -6.54 -6.65 -36.51
C TRP A 13 -6.29 -7.85 -37.41
N CYS A 14 -6.07 -9.00 -36.76
CA CYS A 14 -5.96 -10.37 -37.28
C CYS A 14 -4.95 -10.60 -38.43
N TRP A 15 -4.05 -11.57 -38.22
CA TRP A 15 -3.02 -12.11 -39.13
C TRP A 15 -1.60 -11.51 -39.01
N GLY A 16 -0.98 -11.75 -37.83
CA GLY A 16 0.40 -12.23 -37.73
C GLY A 16 1.56 -11.26 -38.03
N THR A 17 1.91 -10.37 -37.09
CA THR A 17 3.22 -10.32 -36.38
C THR A 17 3.19 -9.21 -35.31
N LYS A 18 4.07 -9.36 -34.32
CA LYS A 18 4.10 -8.79 -32.96
C LYS A 18 4.31 -7.27 -32.92
N ASP A 19 3.48 -6.54 -32.17
CA ASP A 19 3.81 -5.22 -31.60
C ASP A 19 3.52 -5.25 -30.07
N PRO A 20 4.44 -4.86 -29.16
CA PRO A 20 4.31 -5.15 -27.73
C PRO A 20 3.32 -4.30 -26.92
N ASN A 21 2.56 -3.38 -27.51
CA ASN A 21 1.58 -2.61 -26.72
C ASN A 21 0.41 -2.06 -27.56
N PRO A 22 -0.75 -2.75 -27.60
CA PRO A 22 -1.89 -2.33 -28.43
C PRO A 22 -2.65 -1.11 -27.88
N HIS A 23 -2.28 -0.58 -26.70
CA HIS A 23 -3.05 0.48 -26.04
C HIS A 23 -2.41 1.87 -26.08
N GLY A 24 -1.24 2.03 -26.71
CA GLY A 24 -0.55 3.32 -26.82
C GLY A 24 -0.34 4.02 -25.45
N PRO A 25 0.07 5.30 -25.43
CA PRO A 25 0.21 6.07 -24.18
C PRO A 25 -1.11 6.25 -23.41
N ALA A 26 -2.25 5.91 -24.04
CA ALA A 26 -3.57 5.94 -23.40
C ALA A 26 -3.80 4.77 -22.44
N ALA A 27 -3.07 3.65 -22.57
CA ALA A 27 -3.16 2.49 -21.67
C ALA A 27 -2.92 2.88 -20.21
N ALA A 28 -1.81 3.57 -19.97
CA ALA A 28 -1.41 4.02 -18.64
C ALA A 28 -2.40 5.06 -18.09
N VAL A 29 -2.95 5.93 -18.95
CA VAL A 29 -3.95 6.93 -18.56
C VAL A 29 -5.28 6.27 -18.18
N LEU A 30 -5.70 5.23 -18.91
CA LEU A 30 -6.93 4.49 -18.63
C LEU A 30 -6.80 3.62 -17.38
N LEU A 31 -5.65 2.97 -17.16
CA LEU A 31 -5.35 2.25 -15.93
C LEU A 31 -5.36 3.21 -14.73
N ALA A 32 -4.63 4.33 -14.81
CA ALA A 32 -4.62 5.32 -13.73
C ALA A 32 -6.01 5.93 -13.46
N ALA A 33 -6.86 6.08 -14.49
CA ALA A 33 -8.24 6.54 -14.32
C ALA A 33 -9.14 5.46 -13.71
N PHE A 34 -8.95 4.19 -14.08
CA PHE A 34 -9.64 3.06 -13.51
C PHE A 34 -9.25 2.87 -12.04
N ASP A 35 -7.97 2.95 -11.70
CA ASP A 35 -7.48 2.84 -10.32
C ASP A 35 -8.04 3.97 -9.45
N LYS A 36 -8.06 5.21 -9.96
CA LYS A 36 -8.71 6.33 -9.25
C LYS A 36 -10.20 6.09 -9.00
N PHE A 37 -10.90 5.49 -9.96
CA PHE A 37 -12.31 5.19 -9.83
C PHE A 37 -12.57 4.01 -8.88
N ALA A 38 -11.79 2.94 -9.00
CA ALA A 38 -11.82 1.77 -8.13
C ALA A 38 -11.53 2.18 -6.69
N ASN A 39 -10.46 2.96 -6.46
CA ASN A 39 -10.12 3.52 -5.15
C ASN A 39 -11.25 4.39 -4.59
N GLY A 40 -11.90 5.21 -5.44
CA GLY A 40 -13.04 6.03 -5.02
C GLY A 40 -14.26 5.21 -4.59
N ILE A 41 -14.59 4.13 -5.32
CA ILE A 41 -15.68 3.21 -4.95
C ILE A 41 -15.33 2.43 -3.68
N THR A 42 -14.11 1.88 -3.61
CA THR A 42 -13.63 1.15 -2.44
C THR A 42 -13.67 2.04 -1.20
N ALA A 43 -13.21 3.30 -1.29
CA ALA A 43 -13.31 4.25 -0.20
C ALA A 43 -14.75 4.48 0.28
N GLN A 44 -15.71 4.59 -0.64
CA GLN A 44 -17.13 4.73 -0.30
C GLN A 44 -17.74 3.46 0.29
N LEU A 45 -17.31 2.27 -0.15
CA LEU A 45 -17.79 0.99 0.36
C LEU A 45 -17.17 0.64 1.73
N MET A 46 -15.89 0.96 1.94
CA MET A 46 -15.21 0.74 3.23
C MET A 46 -15.82 1.62 4.33
N GLN A 47 -16.18 2.86 4.01
CA GLN A 47 -16.96 3.73 4.90
C GLN A 47 -18.30 3.12 5.36
N GLN A 48 -18.91 2.25 4.54
CA GLN A 48 -20.23 1.65 4.81
C GLN A 48 -20.17 0.24 5.43
N THR A 49 -18.98 -0.31 5.66
CA THR A 49 -18.82 -1.68 6.13
C THR A 49 -18.18 -1.71 7.51
N TRP A 50 -16.88 -1.93 7.58
CA TRP A 50 -16.18 -2.23 8.83
C TRP A 50 -15.42 -1.03 9.40
N LEU A 51 -15.27 0.06 8.64
CA LEU A 51 -14.81 1.36 9.17
C LEU A 51 -15.96 2.25 9.65
N ASN A 52 -17.23 1.84 9.49
CA ASN A 52 -18.40 2.63 9.88
C ASN A 52 -18.36 3.05 11.36
N GLU A 53 -17.83 2.18 12.23
CA GLU A 53 -17.65 2.48 13.66
C GLU A 53 -16.75 3.70 13.92
N PHE A 54 -15.73 3.93 13.08
CA PHE A 54 -14.85 5.08 13.17
C PHE A 54 -15.47 6.33 12.56
N TYR A 55 -16.24 6.22 11.48
CA TYR A 55 -16.89 7.36 10.84
C TYR A 55 -18.10 7.88 11.61
N ASP A 56 -18.86 7.01 12.27
CA ASP A 56 -20.04 7.38 13.07
C ASP A 56 -19.71 8.26 14.29
N VAL A 57 -18.47 8.21 14.77
CA VAL A 57 -18.00 8.99 15.92
C VAL A 57 -17.36 10.33 15.53
N ILE A 58 -17.09 10.56 14.24
CA ILE A 58 -16.56 11.84 13.75
C ILE A 58 -17.67 12.90 13.87
N ARG A 59 -17.36 13.98 14.59
CA ARG A 59 -18.27 15.12 14.71
C ARG A 59 -17.81 16.25 13.80
N TYR A 60 -18.77 16.98 13.25
CA TYR A 60 -18.48 18.18 12.47
C TYR A 60 -19.03 19.39 13.21
N ASP A 61 -18.14 20.27 13.63
CA ASP A 61 -18.46 21.52 14.28
C ASP A 61 -18.27 22.68 13.30
N TRP A 62 -19.17 23.65 13.36
CA TRP A 62 -19.05 24.89 12.61
C TRP A 62 -18.22 25.89 13.41
N ASP A 63 -17.08 26.31 12.88
CA ASP A 63 -16.27 27.38 13.45
C ASP A 63 -16.79 28.73 12.94
N GLU A 64 -17.50 29.45 13.82
CA GLU A 64 -18.05 30.78 13.52
C GLU A 64 -16.97 31.84 13.25
N THR A 65 -15.73 31.62 13.71
CA THR A 65 -14.62 32.58 13.53
C THR A 65 -14.00 32.45 12.15
N THR A 66 -13.72 31.22 11.73
CA THR A 66 -13.12 30.92 10.42
C THR A 66 -14.14 30.68 9.32
N HIS A 67 -15.44 30.62 9.66
CA HIS A 67 -16.55 30.30 8.75
C HIS A 67 -16.32 28.99 8.02
N SER A 68 -15.88 27.98 8.77
CA SER A 68 -15.47 26.69 8.24
C SER A 68 -16.06 25.55 9.06
N VAL A 69 -16.10 24.36 8.45
CA VAL A 69 -16.56 23.14 9.12
C VAL A 69 -15.32 22.35 9.55
N LYS A 70 -15.15 22.17 10.86
CA LYS A 70 -14.07 21.38 11.43
C LYS A 70 -14.55 19.99 11.83
N GLY A 71 -13.84 18.96 11.40
CA GLY A 71 -14.07 17.59 11.85
C GLY A 71 -13.27 17.28 13.11
N ASP A 72 -13.95 16.86 14.18
CA ASP A 72 -13.37 16.37 15.43
C ASP A 72 -13.18 14.84 15.37
N LEU A 73 -11.93 14.40 15.49
CA LEU A 73 -11.50 13.00 15.55
C LEU A 73 -11.36 12.48 16.99
N GLY A 74 -11.66 13.28 18.01
CA GLY A 74 -11.50 12.89 19.42
C GLY A 74 -12.32 11.66 19.81
N GLY A 75 -13.44 11.39 19.14
CA GLY A 75 -14.23 10.17 19.33
C GLY A 75 -13.61 8.89 18.75
N VAL A 76 -12.70 9.03 17.77
CA VAL A 76 -12.02 7.91 17.08
C VAL A 76 -10.94 7.31 17.98
N LEU A 77 -10.24 8.13 18.77
CA LEU A 77 -9.08 7.72 19.56
C LEU A 77 -9.38 6.62 20.59
N PRO A 78 -10.44 6.69 21.41
CA PRO A 78 -10.76 5.62 22.37
C PRO A 78 -11.16 4.33 21.66
N LEU A 79 -11.81 4.42 20.50
CA LEU A 79 -12.20 3.26 19.72
C LEU A 79 -10.97 2.57 19.11
N LEU A 80 -10.05 3.37 18.55
CA LEU A 80 -8.79 2.89 17.99
C LEU A 80 -7.93 2.23 19.07
N ALA A 81 -7.81 2.85 20.25
CA ALA A 81 -7.09 2.29 21.38
C ALA A 81 -7.62 0.91 21.78
N ALA A 82 -8.95 0.78 21.88
CA ALA A 82 -9.58 -0.50 22.20
C ALA A 82 -9.28 -1.60 21.16
N LYS A 83 -9.28 -1.25 19.85
CA LYS A 83 -8.96 -2.21 18.78
C LYS A 83 -7.49 -2.62 18.79
N LEU A 84 -6.59 -1.68 19.04
CA LEU A 84 -5.15 -1.95 19.16
C LEU A 84 -4.81 -2.81 20.37
N GLU A 85 -5.56 -2.67 21.47
CA GLU A 85 -5.44 -3.54 22.65
C GLU A 85 -5.99 -4.95 22.38
N GLU A 86 -7.09 -5.08 21.65
CA GLU A 86 -7.70 -6.37 21.31
C GLU A 86 -6.82 -7.18 20.33
N ASN A 87 -6.38 -6.54 19.24
CA ASN A 87 -5.47 -7.12 18.27
C ASN A 87 -4.65 -6.01 17.63
N ARG A 88 -3.39 -5.87 18.05
CA ARG A 88 -2.50 -4.81 17.58
C ARG A 88 -2.29 -4.81 16.07
N ALA A 89 -2.17 -5.98 15.44
CA ALA A 89 -2.01 -6.09 14.00
C ALA A 89 -3.29 -5.63 13.27
N ALA A 90 -4.44 -6.21 13.63
CA ALA A 90 -5.71 -5.83 13.00
C ALA A 90 -6.04 -4.35 13.23
N GLY A 91 -5.82 -3.83 14.44
CA GLY A 91 -6.04 -2.43 14.81
C GLY A 91 -5.20 -1.46 13.98
N LYS A 92 -3.92 -1.79 13.73
CA LYS A 92 -3.07 -1.01 12.84
C LYS A 92 -3.58 -1.03 11.40
N ALA A 93 -4.05 -2.18 10.90
CA ALA A 93 -4.67 -2.26 9.56
C ALA A 93 -5.88 -1.33 9.45
N GLN A 94 -6.73 -1.30 10.50
CA GLN A 94 -7.89 -0.41 10.54
C GLN A 94 -7.48 1.07 10.52
N LEU A 95 -6.45 1.42 11.29
CA LEU A 95 -5.92 2.78 11.34
C LEU A 95 -5.36 3.22 9.99
N GLY A 96 -4.51 2.39 9.37
CA GLY A 96 -3.91 2.69 8.09
C GLY A 96 -4.99 2.92 7.03
N GLU A 97 -5.99 2.03 6.97
CA GLU A 97 -7.06 2.16 6.00
C GLU A 97 -7.99 3.35 6.29
N PHE A 98 -8.28 3.63 7.55
CA PHE A 98 -9.03 4.82 7.96
C PHE A 98 -8.31 6.09 7.50
N LEU A 99 -7.01 6.22 7.78
CA LEU A 99 -6.21 7.37 7.39
C LEU A 99 -6.07 7.51 5.87
N LYS A 100 -5.88 6.40 5.12
CA LYS A 100 -5.88 6.38 3.65
C LYS A 100 -7.21 6.88 3.09
N ASN A 101 -8.33 6.45 3.65
CA ASN A 101 -9.64 6.90 3.22
C ASN A 101 -9.88 8.39 3.57
N LEU A 102 -9.43 8.84 4.74
CA LEU A 102 -9.48 10.26 5.09
C LEU A 102 -8.66 11.12 4.12
N SER A 103 -7.46 10.68 3.73
CA SER A 103 -6.59 11.42 2.80
C SER A 103 -7.17 11.49 1.38
N GLN A 104 -7.88 10.45 0.93
CA GLN A 104 -8.55 10.42 -0.38
C GLN A 104 -9.88 11.19 -0.40
N THR A 105 -10.56 11.30 0.74
CA THR A 105 -11.87 11.98 0.85
C THR A 105 -11.77 13.47 1.19
N ASN A 106 -10.62 14.09 0.90
CA ASN A 106 -10.24 15.48 1.12
C ASN A 106 -11.17 16.53 0.45
N LYS A 107 -12.46 16.49 0.80
CA LYS A 107 -13.54 17.36 0.33
C LYS A 107 -14.15 18.18 1.47
N LEU A 108 -13.76 17.92 2.71
CA LEU A 108 -14.13 18.75 3.86
C LEU A 108 -12.83 19.30 4.45
N ASN A 109 -12.37 20.41 3.88
CA ASN A 109 -11.24 21.18 4.39
C ASN A 109 -11.42 21.43 5.89
N GLU A 110 -10.60 20.76 6.72
CA GLU A 110 -10.43 20.93 8.18
C GLU A 110 -10.84 19.74 9.07
N LEU A 111 -10.43 18.52 8.71
CA LEU A 111 -10.14 17.53 9.75
C LEU A 111 -8.83 17.93 10.45
N ASP A 112 -8.82 18.03 11.77
CA ASP A 112 -7.61 18.33 12.55
C ASP A 112 -6.70 17.09 12.63
N THR A 113 -5.95 16.84 11.55
CA THR A 113 -5.03 15.71 11.47
C THR A 113 -3.81 15.88 12.36
N GLN A 114 -3.42 17.13 12.67
CA GLN A 114 -2.24 17.39 13.50
C GLN A 114 -2.49 16.99 14.96
N ALA A 115 -3.64 17.40 15.53
CA ALA A 115 -4.01 16.98 16.88
C ALA A 115 -4.23 15.46 16.97
N PHE A 116 -4.70 14.83 15.89
CA PHE A 116 -4.84 13.38 15.82
C PHE A 116 -3.48 12.67 15.83
N GLU A 117 -2.53 13.13 15.01
CA GLU A 117 -1.17 12.59 14.92
C GLU A 117 -0.37 12.74 16.21
N ASP A 118 -0.48 13.88 16.89
CA ASP A 118 0.17 14.12 18.17
C ASP A 118 -0.27 13.07 19.21
N VAL A 119 -1.54 12.64 19.17
CA VAL A 119 -2.06 11.60 20.09
C VAL A 119 -1.67 10.19 19.66
N LEU A 120 -1.52 9.93 18.36
CA LEU A 120 -1.01 8.63 17.88
C LEU A 120 0.41 8.35 18.38
N GLY A 121 1.22 9.40 18.58
CA GLY A 121 2.56 9.30 19.18
C GLY A 121 2.56 8.62 20.55
N ASP A 122 1.54 8.88 21.37
CA ASP A 122 1.40 8.27 22.69
C ASP A 122 1.02 6.77 22.64
N MET A 123 0.60 6.26 21.47
CA MET A 123 0.13 4.88 21.26
C MET A 123 1.25 3.91 20.82
N GLY A 124 2.42 4.43 20.47
CA GLY A 124 3.65 3.68 20.14
C GLY A 124 4.24 3.99 18.76
N ASP A 125 5.55 3.81 18.62
CA ASP A 125 6.32 4.12 17.39
C ASP A 125 5.82 3.34 16.16
N ASP A 126 5.32 2.11 16.36
CA ASP A 126 4.72 1.30 15.32
C ASP A 126 3.37 1.84 14.81
N ILE A 127 2.66 2.65 15.62
CA ILE A 127 1.42 3.33 15.23
C ILE A 127 1.73 4.61 14.44
N VAL A 128 2.77 5.34 14.86
CA VAL A 128 3.28 6.52 14.15
C VAL A 128 3.72 6.13 12.75
N THR A 129 4.41 4.99 12.61
CA THR A 129 4.85 4.48 11.31
C THR A 129 3.65 4.22 10.39
N VAL A 130 2.56 3.61 10.89
CA VAL A 130 1.33 3.40 10.11
C VAL A 130 0.67 4.71 9.67
N ALA A 131 0.70 5.74 10.53
CA ALA A 131 0.18 7.06 10.20
C ALA A 131 1.01 7.76 9.12
N ASP A 132 2.34 7.71 9.24
CA ASP A 132 3.28 8.24 8.26
C ASP A 132 3.12 7.54 6.90
N MET A 133 2.99 6.21 6.91
CA MET A 133 2.68 5.41 5.71
C MET A 133 1.37 5.85 5.06
N ALA A 134 0.31 6.06 5.85
CA ALA A 134 -1.00 6.47 5.32
C ALA A 134 -0.96 7.88 4.68
N ARG A 135 -0.17 8.79 5.25
CA ARG A 135 0.05 10.15 4.70
C ARG A 135 0.85 10.14 3.42
N SER A 136 1.87 9.29 3.35
CA SER A 136 2.71 9.16 2.17
C SER A 136 1.98 8.42 1.02
N GLY A 137 0.81 7.83 1.31
CA GLY A 137 0.02 7.04 0.36
C GLY A 137 0.50 5.59 0.24
N LEU A 138 1.43 5.17 1.11
CA LEU A 138 2.05 3.85 1.18
C LEU A 138 1.30 2.90 2.14
N VAL A 139 -0.03 2.80 2.03
CA VAL A 139 -0.81 1.84 2.84
C VAL A 139 -1.59 0.90 1.94
N ALA A 140 -1.27 -0.39 2.03
CA ALA A 140 -2.12 -1.45 1.48
C ALA A 140 -3.35 -1.68 2.37
N THR A 141 -4.37 -2.32 1.80
CA THR A 141 -5.69 -2.55 2.41
C THR A 141 -5.81 -4.01 2.87
N ARG A 142 -6.98 -4.42 3.37
CA ARG A 142 -7.26 -5.85 3.58
C ARG A 142 -7.51 -6.66 2.29
N GLY A 143 -7.29 -6.05 1.13
CA GLY A 143 -7.48 -6.67 -0.17
C GLY A 143 -6.14 -6.92 -0.84
N ASN A 144 -6.16 -7.58 -2.00
CA ASN A 144 -4.95 -7.69 -2.80
C ASN A 144 -4.58 -6.32 -3.37
N ASP A 145 -3.43 -5.80 -2.97
CA ASP A 145 -2.91 -4.52 -3.40
C ASP A 145 -1.69 -4.67 -4.33
N ASN A 146 -1.52 -3.72 -5.24
CA ASN A 146 -0.28 -3.57 -6.01
C ASN A 146 0.36 -2.23 -5.61
N PHE A 147 1.53 -2.30 -5.01
CA PHE A 147 2.22 -1.21 -4.37
C PHE A 147 3.59 -0.98 -5.00
N ILE A 148 3.90 0.29 -5.30
CA ILE A 148 5.18 0.70 -5.88
C ILE A 148 5.71 1.89 -5.09
N GLY A 149 6.85 1.70 -4.43
CA GLY A 149 7.64 2.67 -3.67
C GLY A 149 8.40 3.66 -4.55
N GLY A 150 9.15 4.54 -3.92
CA GLY A 150 9.91 5.62 -4.54
C GLY A 150 11.40 5.32 -4.69
N GLU A 151 12.20 6.37 -4.89
CA GLU A 151 13.67 6.29 -4.95
C GLU A 151 14.30 6.63 -3.58
N CYS A 152 13.50 6.58 -2.52
CA CYS A 152 13.88 6.91 -1.16
C CYS A 152 13.57 5.71 -0.27
N ASN A 153 14.22 5.63 0.90
CA ASN A 153 13.92 4.62 1.90
C ASN A 153 12.44 4.64 2.29
N ASP A 154 11.74 3.56 1.99
CA ASP A 154 10.33 3.38 2.24
C ASP A 154 10.08 2.30 3.29
N VAL A 155 8.95 2.40 3.98
CA VAL A 155 8.42 1.32 4.83
C VAL A 155 7.03 1.01 4.31
N ILE A 156 6.81 -0.23 3.87
CA ILE A 156 5.59 -0.66 3.19
C ILE A 156 5.07 -1.94 3.85
N ALA A 157 3.77 -1.97 4.16
CA ALA A 157 3.08 -3.12 4.72
C ALA A 157 1.84 -3.46 3.90
N GLY A 158 1.74 -4.73 3.46
CA GLY A 158 0.67 -5.34 2.66
C GLY A 158 -0.63 -5.59 3.42
N TRP A 159 -0.51 -6.00 4.69
CA TRP A 159 -1.63 -6.38 5.57
C TRP A 159 -2.28 -7.71 5.17
N ASP A 160 -3.62 -7.76 5.06
CA ASP A 160 -4.31 -8.98 4.65
C ASP A 160 -4.46 -8.92 3.13
N GLY A 161 -4.10 -9.95 2.38
CA GLY A 161 -4.19 -9.87 0.92
C GLY A 161 -3.23 -10.82 0.23
N ASN A 162 -3.25 -10.88 -1.10
CA ASN A 162 -2.10 -11.39 -1.84
C ASN A 162 -1.54 -10.17 -2.57
N ASP A 163 -0.54 -9.57 -1.95
CA ASP A 163 -0.05 -8.26 -2.31
C ASP A 163 1.16 -8.36 -3.23
N GLU A 164 1.36 -7.34 -4.05
CA GLU A 164 2.55 -7.16 -4.85
C GLU A 164 3.16 -5.82 -4.45
N ILE A 165 4.36 -5.84 -3.88
CA ILE A 165 5.01 -4.67 -3.27
C ILE A 165 6.40 -4.52 -3.89
N GLU A 166 6.68 -3.35 -4.46
CA GLU A 166 7.96 -2.99 -5.05
C GLU A 166 8.55 -1.79 -4.30
N GLY A 167 9.78 -1.88 -3.79
CA GLY A 167 10.50 -0.81 -3.07
C GLY A 167 11.16 0.21 -4.00
N ASN A 168 11.59 -0.23 -5.19
CA ASN A 168 12.37 0.53 -6.18
C ASN A 168 13.79 0.88 -5.72
N GLY A 169 14.00 2.06 -5.15
CA GLY A 169 15.34 2.57 -4.86
C GLY A 169 15.40 3.10 -3.45
N GLY A 170 16.48 2.81 -2.73
CA GLY A 170 16.59 3.18 -1.33
C GLY A 170 16.76 1.94 -0.46
N ASN A 171 16.86 2.14 0.85
CA ASN A 171 16.90 1.03 1.79
C ASN A 171 15.50 0.85 2.37
N ASP A 172 14.78 -0.16 1.88
CA ASP A 172 13.36 -0.29 2.12
C ASP A 172 13.02 -1.37 3.17
N GLY A 173 11.92 -1.18 3.88
CA GLY A 173 11.32 -2.17 4.78
C GLY A 173 10.00 -2.66 4.21
N LEU A 174 9.98 -3.84 3.59
CA LEU A 174 8.81 -4.42 2.94
C LEU A 174 8.22 -5.55 3.80
N GLN A 175 6.94 -5.45 4.14
CA GLN A 175 6.21 -6.44 4.93
C GLN A 175 4.96 -6.90 4.18
N GLY A 176 4.80 -8.20 3.92
CA GLY A 176 3.59 -8.77 3.29
C GLY A 176 2.44 -8.93 4.28
N GLU A 177 2.78 -9.38 5.50
CA GLU A 177 1.86 -9.68 6.60
C GLU A 177 1.03 -10.96 6.41
N ALA A 178 -0.14 -10.96 5.79
CA ALA A 178 -0.99 -12.14 5.71
C ALA A 178 -1.53 -12.42 4.30
N GLY A 179 -1.06 -13.51 3.71
CA GLY A 179 -1.52 -14.11 2.46
C GLY A 179 -0.34 -14.52 1.60
N ASN A 180 -0.47 -14.58 0.27
CA ASN A 180 0.66 -15.00 -0.58
C ASN A 180 1.18 -13.79 -1.37
N ASP A 181 2.21 -13.17 -0.82
CA ASP A 181 2.67 -11.87 -1.24
C ASP A 181 3.87 -11.96 -2.18
N ARG A 182 4.13 -10.90 -2.94
CA ARG A 182 5.32 -10.72 -3.78
C ARG A 182 6.01 -9.44 -3.37
N LEU A 183 7.15 -9.55 -2.72
CA LEU A 183 7.93 -8.40 -2.25
C LEU A 183 9.20 -8.27 -3.10
N TYR A 184 9.41 -7.09 -3.68
CA TYR A 184 10.52 -6.74 -4.56
C TYR A 184 11.27 -5.53 -3.99
N GLY A 185 12.42 -5.72 -3.33
CA GLY A 185 13.26 -4.63 -2.81
C GLY A 185 13.88 -3.76 -3.92
N GLN A 186 14.26 -4.40 -5.02
CA GLN A 186 14.90 -3.78 -6.20
C GLN A 186 16.31 -3.24 -5.93
N GLY A 187 16.49 -2.06 -5.34
CA GLY A 187 17.79 -1.39 -5.33
C GLY A 187 18.11 -0.70 -4.02
N GLY A 188 19.08 -1.24 -3.28
CA GLY A 188 19.56 -0.73 -2.01
C GLY A 188 19.66 -1.85 -0.98
N ASP A 189 19.91 -1.52 0.28
CA ASP A 189 19.99 -2.54 1.34
C ASP A 189 18.61 -2.70 1.99
N ASP A 190 17.85 -3.70 1.54
CA ASP A 190 16.43 -3.85 1.90
C ASP A 190 16.19 -4.84 3.04
N THR A 191 15.04 -4.72 3.72
CA THR A 191 14.53 -5.68 4.70
C THR A 191 13.17 -6.19 4.25
N LEU A 192 13.06 -7.48 3.94
CA LEU A 192 11.85 -8.12 3.43
C LEU A 192 11.32 -9.14 4.43
N GLU A 193 10.03 -9.04 4.76
CA GLU A 193 9.30 -9.96 5.64
C GLU A 193 8.00 -10.39 4.95
N GLY A 194 7.91 -11.65 4.53
CA GLY A 194 6.70 -12.18 3.87
C GLY A 194 5.49 -12.19 4.80
N GLY A 195 5.68 -12.67 6.03
CA GLY A 195 4.57 -12.89 6.95
C GLY A 195 3.92 -14.25 6.71
N ALA A 196 2.64 -14.39 7.03
CA ALA A 196 1.90 -15.64 6.95
C ALA A 196 1.35 -15.94 5.55
N GLY A 197 1.95 -16.89 4.86
CA GLY A 197 1.38 -17.61 3.72
C GLY A 197 2.44 -18.28 2.86
N ASN A 198 2.50 -18.00 1.57
CA ASN A 198 3.57 -18.51 0.73
C ASN A 198 4.07 -17.39 -0.15
N ASP A 199 5.13 -16.73 0.33
CA ASP A 199 5.54 -15.46 -0.22
C ASP A 199 6.67 -15.61 -1.21
N LEU A 200 6.77 -14.66 -2.15
CA LEU A 200 7.90 -14.51 -3.06
C LEU A 200 8.68 -13.27 -2.65
N LEU A 201 9.89 -13.44 -2.15
CA LEU A 201 10.74 -12.35 -1.70
C LEU A 201 11.93 -12.19 -2.66
N ASP A 202 12.10 -11.02 -3.25
CA ASP A 202 13.23 -10.67 -4.10
C ASP A 202 13.82 -9.32 -3.67
N GLY A 203 14.93 -9.36 -2.93
CA GLY A 203 15.61 -8.15 -2.47
C GLY A 203 16.31 -7.38 -3.60
N GLY A 204 16.53 -7.98 -4.77
CA GLY A 204 17.19 -7.29 -5.88
C GLY A 204 18.68 -7.03 -5.62
N ALA A 205 19.10 -5.77 -5.72
CA ALA A 205 20.49 -5.33 -5.73
C ALA A 205 20.87 -4.62 -4.43
N GLY A 206 21.63 -5.30 -3.58
CA GLY A 206 22.23 -4.73 -2.39
C GLY A 206 22.49 -5.81 -1.35
N ASN A 207 22.58 -5.42 -0.07
CA ASN A 207 22.69 -6.36 1.04
C ASN A 207 21.34 -6.49 1.75
N ASP A 208 20.55 -7.43 1.27
CA ASP A 208 19.17 -7.58 1.74
C ASP A 208 19.07 -8.51 2.95
N THR A 209 18.14 -8.19 3.83
CA THR A 209 17.79 -8.96 5.02
C THR A 209 16.40 -9.55 4.87
N TYR A 210 16.30 -10.88 4.96
CA TYR A 210 15.02 -11.58 4.90
C TYR A 210 14.63 -12.06 6.30
N LEU A 211 13.47 -11.61 6.78
CA LEU A 211 12.93 -11.96 8.10
C LEU A 211 11.88 -13.07 7.95
N PHE A 212 11.95 -14.06 8.84
CA PHE A 212 11.03 -15.20 8.88
C PHE A 212 10.64 -15.54 10.32
N GLY A 213 9.35 -15.75 10.54
CA GLY A 213 8.72 -16.24 11.73
C GLY A 213 8.37 -17.74 11.67
N ARG A 214 7.83 -18.26 12.78
CA ARG A 214 7.50 -19.69 12.94
C ARG A 214 6.19 -20.10 12.24
N SER A 215 5.42 -19.13 11.75
CA SER A 215 4.08 -19.35 11.19
C SER A 215 3.94 -18.77 9.78
N ASP A 216 5.06 -18.44 9.15
CA ASP A 216 5.12 -17.69 7.90
C ASP A 216 4.76 -18.56 6.69
N GLY A 217 4.84 -19.88 6.84
CA GLY A 217 4.45 -20.82 5.79
C GLY A 217 5.63 -21.19 4.88
N THR A 218 5.44 -21.16 3.56
CA THR A 218 6.47 -21.63 2.60
C THR A 218 6.88 -20.54 1.64
N ASP A 219 7.99 -19.86 1.99
CA ASP A 219 8.45 -18.71 1.22
C ASP A 219 9.50 -19.12 0.19
N ALA A 220 9.44 -18.46 -0.97
CA ALA A 220 10.40 -18.55 -2.05
C ALA A 220 11.20 -17.26 -2.10
N ILE A 221 12.51 -17.35 -1.85
CA ILE A 221 13.41 -16.23 -2.11
C ILE A 221 13.89 -16.33 -3.55
N SER A 222 13.50 -15.35 -4.37
CA SER A 222 14.07 -15.13 -5.68
C SER A 222 15.27 -14.22 -5.50
N ILE A 223 16.46 -14.70 -5.84
CA ILE A 223 17.61 -13.83 -6.07
C ILE A 223 17.73 -13.68 -7.58
N CYS A 224 16.79 -12.99 -8.21
CA CYS A 224 16.94 -12.66 -9.63
C CYS A 224 17.94 -11.50 -9.77
N ALA A 225 19.12 -11.68 -9.19
CA ALA A 225 20.33 -11.06 -9.66
C ALA A 225 20.35 -11.23 -11.18
N TRP A 226 20.70 -10.15 -11.85
CA TRP A 226 21.08 -10.04 -13.25
C TRP A 226 22.21 -11.04 -13.63
N ILE A 227 21.98 -12.34 -13.45
CA ILE A 227 22.89 -13.41 -13.84
C ILE A 227 22.28 -14.01 -15.10
N ALA A 228 22.66 -13.40 -16.22
CA ALA A 228 22.82 -14.18 -17.43
C ALA A 228 23.74 -15.37 -17.11
N SER A 229 23.12 -16.55 -16.92
CA SER A 229 23.72 -17.85 -16.66
C SER A 229 24.51 -18.01 -15.34
N VAL A 230 23.97 -18.80 -14.41
CA VAL A 230 24.61 -20.03 -13.91
C VAL A 230 23.59 -20.76 -13.02
N ALA A 231 23.34 -22.02 -13.36
CA ALA A 231 22.44 -22.93 -12.68
C ALA A 231 22.94 -23.30 -11.27
N GLY A 232 22.02 -23.41 -10.31
CA GLY A 232 22.31 -24.05 -9.03
C GLY A 232 21.26 -23.77 -7.95
N SER A 233 20.15 -24.51 -7.98
CA SER A 233 19.17 -24.54 -6.88
C SER A 233 19.85 -24.95 -5.56
N ARG A 234 19.80 -24.10 -4.54
CA ARG A 234 20.11 -24.48 -3.15
C ARG A 234 18.83 -24.45 -2.33
N SER A 235 18.33 -25.63 -1.99
CA SER A 235 17.33 -25.84 -0.95
C SER A 235 18.02 -25.74 0.41
N ALA A 236 17.51 -24.90 1.31
CA ALA A 236 17.99 -24.81 2.68
C ALA A 236 17.30 -25.88 3.55
N GLU A 237 18.01 -26.95 3.87
CA GLU A 237 17.59 -27.93 4.89
C GLU A 237 17.99 -27.43 6.28
N LYS A 238 17.03 -27.40 7.21
CA LYS A 238 17.24 -27.04 8.63
C LYS A 238 18.02 -28.17 9.34
N ASN A 239 19.11 -27.82 10.02
CA ASN A 239 19.76 -28.65 11.04
C ASN A 239 19.24 -28.29 12.43
#